data_AF-A0A2A6FKN4-F1
#
_entry.id   AF-A0A2A6FKN4-F1
#
_cell.length_a   1.000
_cell.length_b   1.000
_cell.length_c   1.000
_cell.angle_alpha   90.00
_cell.angle_beta   90.00
_cell.angle_gamma   90.00
#
_symmetry.space_group_name_H-M   'P 1'
#
loop_
_entity.id
_entity.type
_entity.pdbx_description
1 polymer ?
#
loop_
_entity_poly.entity_id
_entity_poly.type
_entity_poly.pdbx_seq_one_letter_code
_entity_poly.pdbx_strand_id
1 'polypeptide(L)'
;LMVVIAALVYKARNAPPASPLPAGDIQVPAGEPLTGDIVLPVGAKIVSQSLSGNRVSIDAELADGSRAIFVYDIAERRIIGRFAIRNR
;
A
#
# COMPACT_ATOMS: atom_id res chain seq x y z
N LEU A 1 0.04 36.94 25.61
CA LEU A 1 -0.57 35.88 24.78
C LEU A 1 0.20 35.59 23.48
N MET A 2 0.80 36.59 22.81
CA MET A 2 1.46 36.42 21.50
C MET A 2 2.69 35.49 21.48
N VAL A 3 3.48 35.45 22.54
CA VAL A 3 4.72 34.63 22.59
C VAL A 3 4.42 33.13 22.53
N VAL A 4 3.34 32.71 23.17
CA VAL A 4 2.92 31.30 23.18
C VAL A 4 2.46 30.88 21.77
N ILE A 5 1.76 31.77 21.07
CA ILE A 5 1.36 31.55 19.67
C ILE A 5 2.59 31.45 18.77
N ALA A 6 3.58 32.34 18.94
CA ALA A 6 4.82 32.28 18.18
C ALA A 6 5.60 30.97 18.43
N ALA A 7 5.67 30.51 19.68
CA ALA A 7 6.31 29.25 20.04
C ALA A 7 5.58 28.03 19.43
N LEU A 8 4.24 28.03 19.43
CA LEU A 8 3.43 26.99 18.78
C LEU A 8 3.66 26.93 17.27
N VAL A 9 3.70 28.08 16.60
CA VAL A 9 3.98 28.17 15.15
C VAL A 9 5.40 27.72 14.83
N TYR A 10 6.39 28.13 15.63
CA TYR A 10 7.77 27.70 15.46
C TYR A 10 7.92 26.19 15.64
N LYS A 11 7.28 25.61 16.67
CA LYS A 11 7.29 24.17 16.92
C LYS A 11 6.61 23.38 15.80
N ALA A 12 5.48 23.88 15.28
CA ALA A 12 4.77 23.23 14.18
C ALA A 12 5.56 23.28 12.86
N ARG A 13 6.25 24.39 12.57
CA ARG A 13 7.06 24.54 11.36
C ARG A 13 8.36 23.71 11.38
N ASN A 14 8.91 23.48 12.56
CA ASN A 14 10.13 22.69 12.73
C ASN A 14 9.87 21.23 13.13
N ALA A 15 8.61 20.78 13.05
CA ALA A 15 8.30 19.38 13.27
C ALA A 15 8.95 18.56 12.15
N PRO A 16 9.81 17.57 12.48
CA PRO A 16 10.38 16.69 11.48
C PRO A 16 9.25 15.95 10.74
N PRO A 17 9.40 15.67 9.44
CA PRO A 17 8.43 14.89 8.70
C PRO A 17 8.22 13.55 9.42
N ALA A 18 6.97 13.17 9.63
CA ALA A 18 6.62 11.92 10.27
C ALA A 18 7.36 10.79 9.53
N SER A 19 8.29 10.13 10.23
CA SER A 19 8.99 8.99 9.67
C SER A 19 7.95 7.94 9.29
N PRO A 20 7.98 7.41 8.06
CA PRO A 20 7.08 6.33 7.70
C PRO A 20 7.27 5.20 8.72
N LEU A 21 6.17 4.77 9.33
CA LEU A 21 6.19 3.62 10.24
C LEU A 21 6.86 2.46 9.49
N PRO A 22 7.77 1.72 10.14
CA PRO A 22 8.32 0.50 9.55
C PRO A 22 7.15 -0.37 9.08
N ALA A 23 7.24 -0.94 7.88
CA ALA A 23 6.33 -1.99 7.49
C ALA A 23 6.50 -3.12 8.51
N GLY A 24 5.61 -3.17 9.50
CA GLY A 24 5.72 -4.06 10.65
C GLY A 24 5.74 -5.52 10.21
N ASP A 25 6.23 -6.39 11.08
CA ASP A 25 6.20 -7.84 10.91
C ASP A 25 4.83 -8.29 10.39
N ILE A 26 4.84 -9.23 9.44
CA ILE A 26 3.61 -9.86 8.93
C ILE A 26 2.91 -10.48 10.13
N GLN A 27 1.86 -9.81 10.62
CA GLN A 27 1.08 -10.28 11.75
C GLN A 27 0.38 -11.56 11.30
N VAL A 28 0.90 -12.71 11.72
CA VAL A 28 0.21 -13.99 11.54
C VAL A 28 -1.01 -13.94 12.45
N PRO A 29 -2.25 -13.94 11.91
CA PRO A 29 -3.43 -13.93 12.75
C PRO A 29 -3.42 -15.16 13.66
N ALA A 30 -3.61 -14.97 14.96
CA ALA A 30 -3.84 -16.10 15.87
C ALA A 30 -5.25 -16.64 15.61
N GLY A 31 -5.36 -17.72 14.81
CA GLY A 31 -6.64 -18.32 14.44
C GLY A 31 -6.61 -18.97 13.06
N GLU A 32 -7.77 -19.04 12.43
CA GLU A 32 -7.96 -19.63 11.11
C GLU A 32 -7.30 -18.80 9.99
N PRO A 33 -6.84 -19.43 8.89
CA PRO A 33 -6.30 -18.72 7.74
C PRO A 33 -7.25 -17.65 7.20
N LEU A 34 -6.74 -16.44 7.00
CA LEU A 34 -7.53 -15.38 6.37
C LEU A 34 -7.78 -15.71 4.91
N THR A 35 -9.06 -15.74 4.52
CA THR A 35 -9.48 -15.98 3.13
C THR A 35 -10.06 -14.71 2.53
N GLY A 36 -9.78 -14.46 1.26
CA GLY A 36 -10.34 -13.35 0.50
C GLY A 36 -10.08 -13.48 -1.00
N ASP A 37 -10.96 -12.89 -1.80
CA ASP A 37 -10.88 -12.91 -3.25
C ASP A 37 -10.27 -11.61 -3.79
N ILE A 38 -9.25 -11.73 -4.64
CA ILE A 38 -8.65 -10.60 -5.35
C ILE A 38 -9.09 -10.68 -6.81
N VAL A 39 -10.06 -9.85 -7.19
CA VAL A 39 -10.58 -9.81 -8.56
C VAL A 39 -9.62 -9.02 -9.46
N LEU A 40 -9.01 -9.72 -10.42
CA LEU A 40 -8.20 -9.11 -11.48
C LEU A 40 -9.01 -8.97 -12.77
N PRO A 41 -8.62 -8.06 -13.68
CA PRO A 41 -9.24 -7.94 -14.99
C PRO A 41 -9.22 -9.27 -15.76
N VAL A 42 -10.27 -9.51 -16.56
CA VAL A 42 -10.37 -10.73 -17.37
C VAL A 42 -9.16 -10.84 -18.30
N GLY A 43 -8.58 -12.04 -18.36
CA GLY A 43 -7.38 -12.32 -19.15
C GLY A 43 -6.08 -11.79 -18.55
N ALA A 44 -6.11 -11.18 -17.36
CA ALA A 44 -4.88 -10.82 -16.66
C ALA A 44 -4.15 -12.06 -16.13
N LYS A 45 -2.83 -12.09 -16.31
CA LYS A 45 -1.92 -13.12 -15.82
C LYS A 45 -1.06 -12.55 -14.72
N ILE A 46 -1.01 -13.23 -13.56
CA ILE A 46 -0.10 -12.88 -12.47
C ILE A 46 1.32 -13.24 -12.89
N VAL A 47 2.24 -12.27 -12.86
CA VAL A 47 3.65 -12.47 -13.16
C VAL A 47 4.48 -12.56 -11.89
N SER A 48 4.20 -11.71 -10.91
CA SER A 48 4.83 -11.79 -9.59
C SER A 48 3.92 -11.21 -8.50
N GLN A 49 4.20 -11.60 -7.26
CA GLN A 49 3.51 -11.12 -6.08
C GLN A 49 4.51 -10.88 -4.95
N SER A 50 4.24 -9.87 -4.13
CA SER A 50 5.01 -9.60 -2.92
C SER A 50 4.08 -9.21 -1.78
N LEU A 51 4.49 -9.51 -0.56
CA LEU A 51 3.77 -9.23 0.68
C LEU A 51 4.64 -8.35 1.57
N SER A 52 4.10 -7.22 2.01
CA SER A 52 4.75 -6.33 2.97
C SER A 52 3.74 -5.85 4.01
N GLY A 53 3.93 -6.29 5.26
CA GLY A 53 2.98 -6.06 6.34
C GLY A 53 1.58 -6.54 5.95
N ASN A 54 0.65 -5.60 5.85
CA ASN A 54 -0.76 -5.85 5.53
C ASN A 54 -1.12 -5.61 4.06
N ARG A 55 -0.12 -5.50 3.17
CA ARG A 55 -0.32 -5.19 1.75
C ARG A 55 0.26 -6.27 0.87
N VAL A 56 -0.53 -6.70 -0.10
CA VAL A 56 -0.09 -7.55 -1.21
C VAL A 56 0.05 -6.69 -2.45
N SER A 57 1.22 -6.73 -3.08
CA SER A 57 1.39 -6.21 -4.44
C SER A 57 1.36 -7.36 -5.44
N ILE A 58 0.65 -7.17 -6.54
CA ILE A 58 0.51 -8.13 -7.63
C ILE A 58 0.94 -7.43 -8.91
N ASP A 59 2.02 -7.89 -9.51
CA ASP A 59 2.43 -7.53 -10.86
C ASP A 59 1.70 -8.45 -11.84
N ALA A 60 0.85 -7.86 -12.67
CA ALA A 60 0.06 -8.58 -13.65
C ALA A 60 0.30 -8.06 -15.06
N GLU A 61 0.37 -8.99 -16.00
CA GLU A 61 0.25 -8.73 -17.43
C GLU A 61 -1.24 -8.77 -17.78
N LEU A 62 -1.75 -7.70 -18.39
CA LEU A 62 -3.14 -7.57 -18.81
C LEU A 62 -3.35 -8.26 -20.16
N ALA A 63 -4.60 -8.47 -20.54
CA ALA A 63 -4.97 -9.14 -21.80
C ALA A 63 -4.44 -8.42 -23.06
N ASP A 64 -4.15 -7.12 -22.96
CA ASP A 64 -3.55 -6.31 -24.03
C ASP A 64 -2.01 -6.38 -24.06
N GLY A 65 -1.40 -7.20 -23.21
CA GLY A 65 0.06 -7.34 -23.05
C GLY A 65 0.71 -6.21 -22.23
N SER A 66 -0.06 -5.21 -21.78
CA SER A 66 0.46 -4.17 -20.89
C SER A 66 0.64 -4.69 -19.47
N ARG A 67 1.52 -4.06 -18.68
CA ARG A 67 1.78 -4.48 -17.29
C ARG A 67 1.20 -3.48 -16.30
N ALA A 68 0.64 -4.00 -15.21
CA ALA A 68 0.12 -3.18 -14.13
C ALA A 68 0.38 -3.81 -12.76
N ILE A 69 0.65 -2.96 -11.77
CA ILE A 69 0.75 -3.36 -10.36
C ILE A 69 -0.57 -3.05 -9.67
N PHE A 70 -1.16 -4.06 -9.05
CA PHE A 70 -2.31 -3.93 -8.16
C PHE A 70 -1.83 -4.01 -6.70
N VAL A 71 -2.31 -3.11 -5.85
CA VAL A 71 -2.01 -3.12 -4.41
C VAL A 71 -3.30 -3.44 -3.67
N TYR A 72 -3.30 -4.54 -2.94
CA TYR A 72 -4.41 -5.02 -2.14
C TYR A 72 -4.10 -4.84 -0.65
N ASP A 73 -5.03 -4.24 0.10
CA ASP A 73 -4.94 -4.15 1.55
C ASP A 73 -5.71 -5.32 2.18
N ILE A 74 -4.99 -6.11 2.99
CA ILE A 74 -5.51 -7.34 3.58
C ILE A 74 -6.55 -7.06 4.67
N ALA A 75 -6.42 -5.95 5.41
CA ALA A 75 -7.34 -5.62 6.51
C ALA A 75 -8.62 -5.03 5.97
N GLU A 76 -8.50 -4.17 4.95
CA GLU A 76 -9.64 -3.55 4.29
C GLU A 76 -10.30 -4.44 3.23
N ARG A 77 -9.63 -5.54 2.87
CA ARG A 77 -10.06 -6.54 1.88
C ARG A 77 -10.43 -5.94 0.53
N ARG A 78 -9.63 -4.99 0.04
CA ARG A 78 -9.86 -4.31 -1.23
C ARG A 78 -8.57 -3.89 -1.93
N ILE A 79 -8.67 -3.68 -3.24
CA ILE A 79 -7.60 -3.04 -4.01
C ILE A 79 -7.57 -1.54 -3.64
N ILE A 80 -6.43 -1.07 -3.17
CA ILE A 80 -6.17 0.31 -2.77
C ILE A 80 -5.30 1.07 -3.78
N GLY A 81 -4.78 0.40 -4.81
CA GLY A 81 -3.98 1.04 -5.84
C GLY A 81 -3.86 0.21 -7.12
N ARG A 82 -3.72 0.93 -8.24
CA ARG A 82 -3.41 0.37 -9.56
C ARG A 82 -2.42 1.29 -10.27
N PHE A 83 -1.31 0.73 -10.73
CA PHE A 83 -0.25 1.49 -11.40
C PHE A 83 0.07 0.83 -12.74
N ALA A 84 -0.04 1.59 -13.83
CA ALA A 84 0.42 1.13 -15.14
C ALA A 84 1.95 1.19 -15.20
N ILE A 85 2.59 0.13 -15.69
CA ILE A 85 4.03 0.11 -15.94
C ILE A 85 4.25 0.51 -17.41
N ARG A 86 5.05 1.54 -17.64
CA ARG A 86 5.40 2.04 -18.97
C ARG A 86 6.89 2.36 -19.02
N ASN A 87 7.54 2.04 -20.13
CA ASN A 87 8.90 2.51 -20.40
C ASN A 87 8.84 3.95 -20.95
N ARG A 88 9.87 4.76 -20.65
CA ARG A 88 10.06 6.09 -21.25
C ARG A 88 10.84 5.99 -22.55
#